data_AF-A0A1D8MSG5-F1
#
_entry.id   AF-A0A1D8MSG5-F1
#
_cell.length_a   1.000
_cell.length_b   1.000
_cell.length_c   1.000
_cell.angle_alpha   90.00
_cell.angle_beta   90.00
_cell.angle_gamma   90.00
#
_symmetry.space_group_name_H-M   'P 1'
#
loop_
_entity.id
_entity.type
_entity.pdbx_description
1 polymer ?
#
loop_
_entity_poly.entity_id
_entity_poly.type
_entity_poly.pdbx_seq_one_letter_code
_entity_poly.pdbx_strand_id
1 'polypeptide(L)'
;MGLEYDEDNVYDTVFPFRVLRNVYHSDGGTYHVQMNLKAGMDQEYAEGVLDLLDGLGFVYPVPDTDPQLFKLRVQGLVDAWYRLWEQEVEHIPTAPENFDRFLERYIKSYLETERNSTIREMLVKDFFWGMKTLDLSEEDEFLDPSFKEFELRLEDRYESDRHAHEHVQEAMGFREEKGVEE
;
A
#
# COMPACT_ATOMS: atom_id res chain seq x y z
N MET A 1 15.27 6.36 22.00
CA MET A 1 13.96 6.87 21.55
C MET A 1 13.47 5.88 20.53
N GLY A 2 12.51 5.04 20.92
CA GLY A 2 11.83 4.16 19.99
C GLY A 2 10.90 4.97 19.10
N LEU A 3 10.84 4.64 17.82
CA LEU A 3 9.71 5.06 16.99
C LEU A 3 8.47 4.35 17.52
N GLU A 4 7.53 5.11 18.05
CA GLU A 4 6.20 4.61 18.39
C GLU A 4 5.42 4.55 17.07
N TYR A 5 4.96 3.35 16.69
CA TYR A 5 4.15 3.18 15.49
C TYR A 5 2.68 3.41 15.82
N ASP A 6 2.01 4.18 14.99
CA ASP A 6 0.60 4.52 15.13
C ASP A 6 -0.10 4.45 13.76
N GLU A 7 -1.40 4.71 13.75
CA GLU A 7 -2.19 4.69 12.52
C GLU A 7 -1.67 5.71 11.47
N ASP A 8 -0.98 6.77 11.91
CA ASP A 8 -0.49 7.84 11.06
C ASP A 8 0.81 7.44 10.32
N ASN A 9 1.64 6.57 10.90
CA ASN A 9 2.96 6.24 10.35
C ASN A 9 3.15 4.76 9.93
N VAL A 10 2.20 3.88 10.26
CA VAL A 10 2.23 2.45 9.91
C VAL A 10 2.30 2.21 8.40
N TYR A 11 1.70 3.11 7.62
CA TYR A 11 1.64 3.00 6.18
C TYR A 11 2.93 3.44 5.48
N ASP A 12 3.69 4.34 6.10
CA ASP A 12 4.76 5.11 5.48
C ASP A 12 6.16 4.67 5.92
N THR A 13 6.23 3.58 6.69
CA THR A 13 7.48 3.04 7.21
C THR A 13 7.73 1.61 6.76
N VAL A 14 9.02 1.27 6.60
CA VAL A 14 9.44 -0.02 6.02
C VAL A 14 9.20 -1.19 6.98
N PHE A 15 9.21 -0.92 8.29
CA PHE A 15 9.18 -1.97 9.30
C PHE A 15 7.83 -2.71 9.35
N PRO A 16 6.66 -2.05 9.41
CA PRO A 16 5.35 -2.71 9.30
C PRO A 16 5.20 -3.55 8.03
N PHE A 17 5.65 -3.05 6.89
CA PHE A 17 5.65 -3.81 5.63
C PHE A 17 6.49 -5.09 5.75
N ARG A 18 7.69 -5.02 6.35
CA ARG A 18 8.53 -6.20 6.56
C ARG A 18 7.88 -7.22 7.49
N VAL A 19 7.23 -6.78 8.56
CA VAL A 19 6.48 -7.67 9.46
C VAL A 19 5.34 -8.35 8.69
N LEU A 20 4.52 -7.59 7.97
CA LEU A 20 3.43 -8.09 7.13
C LEU A 20 3.92 -9.13 6.10
N ARG A 21 5.03 -8.82 5.42
CA ARG A 21 5.70 -9.72 4.47
C ARG A 21 6.13 -11.02 5.15
N ASN A 22 6.79 -10.96 6.30
CA ASN A 22 7.26 -12.17 6.97
C ASN A 22 6.10 -13.03 7.47
N VAL A 23 5.01 -12.40 7.95
CA VAL A 23 3.77 -13.10 8.28
C VAL A 23 3.23 -13.84 7.04
N TYR A 24 3.16 -13.16 5.89
CA TYR A 24 2.74 -13.76 4.61
C TYR A 24 3.60 -14.98 4.22
N HIS A 25 4.92 -14.89 4.33
CA HIS A 25 5.86 -15.98 3.99
C HIS A 25 5.90 -17.11 5.02
N SER A 26 5.38 -16.90 6.23
CA SER A 26 5.58 -17.85 7.32
C SER A 26 4.70 -19.10 7.25
N ASP A 27 3.56 -19.06 6.55
CA ASP A 27 2.53 -20.12 6.53
C ASP A 27 2.24 -20.77 7.91
N GLY A 28 2.21 -19.97 8.99
CA GLY A 28 2.06 -20.47 10.36
C GLY A 28 3.34 -21.06 10.99
N GLY A 29 4.51 -20.68 10.46
CA GLY A 29 5.84 -21.02 10.96
C GLY A 29 6.15 -20.40 12.32
N THR A 30 7.41 -20.44 12.75
CA THR A 30 7.77 -19.98 14.10
C THR A 30 7.70 -18.47 14.23
N TYR A 31 7.34 -17.98 15.41
CA TYR A 31 7.28 -16.55 15.72
C TYR A 31 8.58 -15.81 15.39
N HIS A 32 9.74 -16.38 15.71
CA HIS A 32 11.03 -15.77 15.37
C HIS A 32 11.27 -15.60 13.86
N VAL A 33 10.65 -16.45 13.02
CA VAL A 33 10.67 -16.31 11.56
C VAL A 33 9.69 -15.23 11.11
N GLN A 34 8.47 -15.22 11.66
CA GLN A 34 7.50 -14.16 11.42
C GLN A 34 8.07 -12.77 11.76
N MET A 35 8.77 -12.67 12.88
CA MET A 35 9.32 -11.40 13.36
C MET A 35 10.75 -11.15 12.86
N ASN A 36 11.35 -12.08 12.11
CA ASN A 36 12.75 -12.02 11.65
C ASN A 36 13.74 -11.55 12.74
N LEU A 37 13.56 -12.03 13.98
CA LEU A 37 14.35 -11.58 15.15
C LEU A 37 15.86 -11.87 14.98
N LYS A 38 16.20 -12.85 14.13
CA LYS A 38 17.61 -13.17 13.77
C LYS A 38 18.28 -12.07 12.96
N ALA A 39 17.53 -11.26 12.22
CA ALA A 39 18.04 -10.13 11.45
C ALA A 39 18.02 -8.81 12.24
N GLY A 40 17.75 -8.87 13.55
CA GLY A 40 17.81 -7.71 14.44
C GLY A 40 16.54 -6.87 14.52
N MET A 41 15.37 -7.43 14.19
CA MET A 41 14.12 -6.82 14.68
C MET A 41 14.05 -6.97 16.20
N ASP A 42 13.74 -5.87 16.89
CA ASP A 42 13.46 -5.90 18.32
C ASP A 42 12.07 -6.53 18.54
N GLN A 43 11.99 -7.48 19.47
CA GLN A 43 10.79 -8.24 19.74
C GLN A 43 9.65 -7.35 20.25
N GLU A 44 9.93 -6.42 21.15
CA GLU A 44 8.89 -5.54 21.74
C GLU A 44 8.26 -4.65 20.66
N TYR A 45 9.08 -4.16 19.73
CA TYR A 45 8.60 -3.36 18.61
C TYR A 45 7.81 -4.18 17.59
N ALA A 46 8.24 -5.42 17.33
CA ALA A 46 7.54 -6.30 16.40
C ALA A 46 6.15 -6.69 16.93
N GLU A 47 6.00 -6.88 18.24
CA GLU A 47 4.72 -7.12 18.93
C GLU A 47 3.79 -5.92 18.82
N GLY A 48 4.27 -4.70 19.13
CA GLY A 48 3.45 -3.49 18.99
C GLY A 48 2.98 -3.25 17.55
N VAL A 49 3.81 -3.57 16.56
CA VAL A 49 3.43 -3.48 15.15
C VAL A 49 2.41 -4.55 14.76
N LEU A 50 2.52 -5.77 15.28
CA LEU A 50 1.52 -6.81 15.05
C LEU A 50 0.15 -6.43 15.61
N ASP A 51 0.11 -5.89 16.83
CA ASP A 51 -1.13 -5.43 17.45
C ASP A 51 -1.78 -4.33 16.62
N LEU A 52 -0.98 -3.40 16.11
CA LEU A 52 -1.44 -2.35 15.20
C LEU A 52 -1.97 -2.93 13.88
N LEU A 53 -1.25 -3.87 13.27
CA LEU A 53 -1.67 -4.53 12.04
C LEU A 53 -2.94 -5.37 12.23
N ASP A 54 -3.15 -5.98 13.39
CA ASP A 54 -4.40 -6.69 13.74
C ASP A 54 -5.55 -5.70 13.91
N GLY A 55 -5.32 -4.58 14.62
CA GLY A 55 -6.29 -3.49 14.77
C GLY A 55 -6.74 -2.90 13.44
N LEU A 56 -5.82 -2.78 12.47
CA LEU A 56 -6.10 -2.34 11.10
C LEU A 56 -6.75 -3.43 10.23
N GLY A 57 -6.80 -4.68 10.72
CA GLY A 57 -7.37 -5.83 10.03
C GLY A 57 -6.47 -6.41 8.94
N PHE A 58 -5.16 -6.18 8.97
CA PHE A 58 -4.20 -6.71 7.98
C PHE A 58 -3.70 -8.10 8.34
N VAL A 59 -3.73 -8.44 9.63
CA VAL A 59 -3.43 -9.77 10.14
C VAL A 59 -4.57 -10.27 11.05
N TYR A 60 -4.47 -11.50 11.50
CA TYR A 60 -5.30 -12.05 12.57
C TYR A 60 -4.55 -13.11 13.37
N PRO A 61 -4.81 -13.24 14.68
CA PRO A 61 -4.16 -14.24 15.51
C PRO A 61 -4.60 -15.65 15.12
N VAL A 62 -3.65 -16.59 15.14
CA VAL A 62 -3.91 -18.02 15.02
C VAL A 62 -4.28 -18.56 16.41
N PRO A 63 -5.46 -19.19 16.57
CA PRO A 63 -5.88 -19.74 17.86
C PRO A 63 -4.87 -20.75 18.42
N ASP A 64 -4.75 -20.79 19.75
CA ASP A 64 -3.99 -21.81 20.49
C ASP A 64 -2.49 -21.87 20.16
N THR A 65 -1.86 -20.73 19.85
CA THR A 65 -0.41 -20.64 19.60
C THR A 65 0.30 -19.85 20.70
N ASP A 66 1.43 -20.37 21.19
CA ASP A 66 2.31 -19.72 22.17
C ASP A 66 3.79 -19.96 21.78
N PRO A 67 4.56 -18.93 21.39
CA PRO A 67 4.15 -17.53 21.22
C PRO A 67 3.06 -17.35 20.15
N GLN A 68 2.25 -16.29 20.30
CA GLN A 68 1.12 -15.99 19.41
C GLN A 68 1.60 -15.83 17.96
N LEU A 69 1.03 -16.64 17.05
CA LEU A 69 1.28 -16.54 15.61
C LEU A 69 0.18 -15.75 14.93
N PHE A 70 0.52 -15.14 13.80
CA PHE A 70 -0.42 -14.37 12.99
C PHE A 70 -0.51 -14.92 11.57
N LYS A 71 -1.65 -14.66 10.92
CA LYS A 71 -1.88 -14.90 9.49
C LYS A 71 -2.34 -13.63 8.80
N LEU A 72 -2.02 -13.52 7.51
CA LEU A 72 -2.40 -12.37 6.68
C LEU A 72 -3.91 -12.37 6.40
N ARG A 73 -4.56 -11.21 6.58
CA ARG A 73 -5.92 -10.92 6.11
C ARG A 73 -5.85 -9.98 4.91
N VAL A 74 -5.75 -10.57 3.72
CA VAL A 74 -5.58 -9.81 2.46
C VAL A 74 -6.74 -8.84 2.21
N GLN A 75 -7.96 -9.21 2.58
CA GLN A 75 -9.12 -8.32 2.44
C GLN A 75 -8.92 -6.99 3.19
N GLY A 76 -8.28 -6.98 4.36
CA GLY A 76 -8.02 -5.74 5.09
C GLY A 76 -7.08 -4.79 4.33
N LEU A 77 -6.16 -5.34 3.53
CA LEU A 77 -5.28 -4.55 2.66
C LEU A 77 -6.02 -4.04 1.41
N VAL A 78 -6.99 -4.80 0.89
CA VAL A 78 -7.90 -4.33 -0.17
C VAL A 78 -8.75 -3.16 0.36
N ASP A 79 -9.31 -3.29 1.56
CA ASP A 79 -10.08 -2.22 2.20
C ASP A 79 -9.19 -1.00 2.53
N ALA A 80 -7.92 -1.23 2.88
CA ALA A 80 -6.94 -0.16 3.04
C ALA A 80 -6.60 0.54 1.72
N TRP A 81 -6.53 -0.19 0.60
CA TRP A 81 -6.32 0.42 -0.71
C TRP A 81 -7.39 1.48 -0.99
N TYR A 82 -8.66 1.13 -0.80
CA TYR A 82 -9.78 2.07 -1.01
C TYR A 82 -9.69 3.30 -0.11
N ARG A 83 -9.38 3.11 1.17
CA ARG A 83 -9.24 4.22 2.14
C ARG A 83 -8.05 5.12 1.81
N LEU A 84 -6.89 4.54 1.56
CA LEU A 84 -5.67 5.30 1.25
C LEU A 84 -5.81 6.03 -0.08
N TRP A 85 -6.47 5.41 -1.06
CA TRP A 85 -6.75 6.05 -2.33
C TRP A 85 -7.70 7.25 -2.15
N GLU A 86 -8.79 7.08 -1.42
CA GLU A 86 -9.72 8.18 -1.10
C GLU A 86 -9.02 9.32 -0.34
N GLN A 87 -8.07 9.02 0.55
CA GLN A 87 -7.27 10.08 1.21
C GLN A 87 -6.36 10.85 0.25
N GLU A 88 -5.88 10.20 -0.81
CA GLU A 88 -4.92 10.80 -1.74
C GLU A 88 -5.58 11.62 -2.84
N VAL A 89 -6.82 11.28 -3.23
CA VAL A 89 -7.53 11.94 -4.34
C VAL A 89 -8.99 12.33 -4.03
N GLU A 90 -9.35 12.32 -2.74
CA GLU A 90 -10.69 12.64 -2.19
C GLU A 90 -11.88 11.85 -2.79
N HIS A 91 -11.61 10.82 -3.59
CA HIS A 91 -12.62 10.05 -4.30
C HIS A 91 -12.15 8.64 -4.67
N ILE A 92 -13.07 7.68 -4.65
CA ILE A 92 -12.80 6.31 -5.09
C ILE A 92 -13.27 6.13 -6.54
N PRO A 93 -12.38 5.80 -7.49
CA PRO A 93 -12.77 5.52 -8.87
C PRO A 93 -13.66 4.28 -8.94
N THR A 94 -14.59 4.27 -9.90
CA THR A 94 -15.48 3.11 -10.09
C THR A 94 -14.66 1.90 -10.55
N ALA A 95 -14.51 0.94 -9.65
CA ALA A 95 -13.74 -0.28 -9.90
C ALA A 95 -14.40 -1.21 -10.94
N PRO A 96 -13.61 -1.88 -11.81
CA PRO A 96 -14.09 -2.93 -12.70
C PRO A 96 -14.67 -4.14 -11.95
N GLU A 97 -15.39 -5.00 -12.68
CA GLU A 97 -15.80 -6.30 -12.16
C GLU A 97 -14.55 -7.14 -11.82
N ASN A 98 -14.54 -7.79 -10.66
CA ASN A 98 -13.40 -8.55 -10.12
C ASN A 98 -12.16 -7.73 -9.71
N PHE A 99 -12.26 -6.40 -9.58
CA PHE A 99 -11.14 -5.56 -9.16
C PHE A 99 -10.53 -5.97 -7.80
N ASP A 100 -11.36 -6.31 -6.80
CA ASP A 100 -10.88 -6.81 -5.51
C ASP A 100 -9.99 -8.05 -5.67
N ARG A 101 -10.38 -8.98 -6.55
CA ARG A 101 -9.60 -10.19 -6.85
C ARG A 101 -8.28 -9.84 -7.55
N PHE A 102 -8.27 -8.80 -8.38
CA PHE A 102 -7.04 -8.26 -8.97
C PHE A 102 -6.14 -7.66 -7.88
N LEU A 103 -6.67 -6.81 -7.00
CA LEU A 103 -5.94 -6.23 -5.88
C LEU A 103 -5.36 -7.31 -4.96
N GLU A 104 -6.13 -8.34 -4.61
CA GLU A 104 -5.62 -9.45 -3.81
C GLU A 104 -4.41 -10.13 -4.46
N ARG A 105 -4.46 -10.36 -5.78
CA ARG A 105 -3.36 -10.98 -6.54
C ARG A 105 -2.15 -10.05 -6.60
N TYR A 106 -2.38 -8.77 -6.84
CA TYR A 106 -1.35 -7.74 -6.84
C TYR A 106 -0.63 -7.69 -5.48
N ILE A 107 -1.38 -7.57 -4.38
CA ILE A 107 -0.85 -7.52 -3.01
C ILE A 107 -0.03 -8.78 -2.69
N LYS A 108 -0.57 -9.97 -2.98
CA LYS A 108 0.16 -11.24 -2.77
C LYS A 108 1.46 -11.29 -3.57
N SER A 109 1.41 -10.89 -4.86
CA SER A 109 2.60 -10.82 -5.71
C SER A 109 3.64 -9.86 -5.16
N TYR A 110 3.22 -8.69 -4.67
CA TYR A 110 4.12 -7.68 -4.13
C TYR A 110 4.78 -8.15 -2.83
N LEU A 111 4.02 -8.77 -1.91
CA LEU A 111 4.54 -9.37 -0.69
C LEU A 111 5.48 -10.56 -0.96
N GLU A 112 5.28 -11.27 -2.07
CA GLU A 112 6.18 -12.33 -2.52
C GLU A 112 7.57 -11.76 -2.88
N THR A 113 7.61 -10.73 -3.74
CA THR A 113 8.83 -10.28 -4.41
C THR A 113 9.56 -9.17 -3.67
N GLU A 114 8.83 -8.17 -3.17
CA GLU A 114 9.45 -6.94 -2.66
C GLU A 114 9.91 -7.10 -1.22
N ARG A 115 11.15 -6.65 -0.94
CA ARG A 115 11.79 -6.80 0.38
C ARG A 115 11.79 -5.52 1.20
N ASN A 116 11.84 -4.38 0.54
CA ASN A 116 11.96 -3.06 1.13
C ASN A 116 10.97 -2.13 0.45
N SER A 117 9.81 -1.97 1.07
CA SER A 117 8.75 -1.08 0.63
C SER A 117 7.99 -0.63 1.87
N THR A 118 6.98 0.20 1.68
CA THR A 118 6.01 0.61 2.69
C THR A 118 4.61 0.14 2.26
N ILE A 119 3.65 0.10 3.19
CA ILE A 119 2.29 -0.31 2.83
C ILE A 119 1.67 0.72 1.86
N ARG A 120 1.94 2.03 2.03
CA ARG A 120 1.49 3.08 1.11
C ARG A 120 2.16 2.99 -0.26
N GLU A 121 3.45 2.66 -0.33
CA GLU A 121 4.13 2.45 -1.61
C GLU A 121 3.48 1.30 -2.39
N MET A 122 3.32 0.14 -1.76
CA MET A 122 2.63 -1.00 -2.34
C MET A 122 1.20 -0.63 -2.78
N LEU A 123 0.38 -0.09 -1.89
CA LEU A 123 -1.05 0.07 -2.17
C LEU A 123 -1.35 1.25 -3.12
N VAL A 124 -0.60 2.34 -3.05
CA VAL A 124 -0.96 3.56 -3.81
C VAL A 124 0.05 3.89 -4.88
N LYS A 125 1.33 4.09 -4.51
CA LYS A 125 2.34 4.67 -5.43
C LYS A 125 2.73 3.70 -6.54
N ASP A 126 3.17 2.50 -6.18
CA ASP A 126 3.62 1.49 -7.12
C ASP A 126 2.45 0.86 -7.86
N PHE A 127 1.28 0.78 -7.21
CA PHE A 127 0.05 0.39 -7.87
C PHE A 127 -0.26 1.32 -9.05
N PHE A 128 -0.27 2.63 -8.80
CA PHE A 128 -0.52 3.63 -9.84
C PHE A 128 0.54 3.58 -10.95
N TRP A 129 1.82 3.53 -10.59
CA TRP A 129 2.92 3.42 -11.57
C TRP A 129 2.80 2.14 -12.40
N GLY A 130 2.47 1.01 -11.78
CA GLY A 130 2.26 -0.26 -12.45
C GLY A 130 1.12 -0.20 -13.46
N MET A 131 -0.01 0.42 -13.08
CA MET A 131 -1.12 0.69 -14.00
C MET A 131 -0.66 1.52 -15.20
N LYS A 132 0.02 2.66 -14.98
CA LYS A 132 0.52 3.55 -16.05
C LYS A 132 1.50 2.86 -17.01
N THR A 133 2.34 1.96 -16.50
CA THR A 133 3.33 1.26 -17.34
C THR A 133 2.74 0.15 -18.21
N LEU A 134 1.50 -0.29 -17.94
CA LEU A 134 0.83 -1.29 -18.78
C LEU A 134 0.48 -0.75 -20.18
N ASP A 135 0.54 0.57 -20.41
CA ASP A 135 0.29 1.22 -21.72
C ASP A 135 1.52 1.24 -22.68
N LEU A 136 2.63 0.56 -22.36
CA LEU A 136 3.89 0.64 -23.14
C LEU A 136 4.31 -0.63 -23.91
N SER A 137 3.48 -1.67 -23.99
CA SER A 137 3.72 -2.73 -24.98
C SER A 137 2.74 -2.60 -26.13
N GLU A 138 3.26 -2.49 -27.36
CA GLU A 138 2.54 -2.55 -28.64
C GLU A 138 1.76 -3.88 -28.88
N GLU A 139 1.45 -4.65 -27.82
CA GLU A 139 0.57 -5.80 -27.80
C GLU A 139 -0.69 -5.44 -26.99
N ASP A 140 -1.51 -4.56 -27.57
CA ASP A 140 -2.77 -3.97 -27.07
C ASP A 140 -3.92 -4.99 -26.78
N GLU A 141 -3.62 -6.28 -26.57
CA GLU A 141 -4.63 -7.36 -26.50
C GLU A 141 -4.88 -7.97 -25.10
N PHE A 142 -4.10 -7.62 -24.06
CA PHE A 142 -4.16 -8.36 -22.79
C PHE A 142 -4.96 -7.72 -21.65
N LEU A 143 -5.27 -6.42 -21.73
CA LEU A 143 -6.06 -5.73 -20.71
C LEU A 143 -7.50 -5.56 -21.16
N ASP A 144 -8.42 -6.02 -20.32
CA ASP A 144 -9.85 -5.82 -20.53
C ASP A 144 -10.14 -4.30 -20.65
N PRO A 145 -10.97 -3.87 -21.62
CA PRO A 145 -11.36 -2.47 -21.78
C PRO A 145 -11.81 -1.78 -20.48
N SER A 146 -12.46 -2.52 -19.59
CA SER A 146 -12.89 -2.02 -18.28
C SER A 146 -11.72 -1.59 -17.38
N PHE A 147 -10.58 -2.30 -17.45
CA PHE A 147 -9.36 -1.94 -16.72
C PHE A 147 -8.65 -0.75 -17.37
N LYS A 148 -8.66 -0.65 -18.71
CA LYS A 148 -8.12 0.52 -19.43
C LYS A 148 -8.92 1.79 -19.11
N GLU A 149 -10.25 1.71 -19.10
CA GLU A 149 -11.11 2.82 -18.66
C GLU A 149 -10.94 3.15 -17.17
N PHE A 150 -10.64 2.16 -16.35
CA PHE A 150 -10.32 2.37 -14.94
C PHE A 150 -8.97 3.06 -14.76
N GLU A 151 -7.93 2.66 -15.48
CA GLU A 151 -6.62 3.31 -15.50
C GLU A 151 -6.74 4.79 -15.91
N LEU A 152 -7.45 5.10 -17.00
CA LEU A 152 -7.66 6.47 -17.43
C LEU A 152 -8.35 7.33 -16.36
N ARG A 153 -9.32 6.75 -15.65
CA ARG A 153 -9.99 7.43 -14.52
C ARG A 153 -9.08 7.56 -13.30
N LEU A 154 -8.21 6.57 -13.05
CA LEU A 154 -7.20 6.67 -12.01
C LEU A 154 -6.22 7.80 -12.31
N GLU A 155 -5.71 7.89 -13.55
CA GLU A 155 -4.76 8.91 -13.98
C GLU A 155 -5.36 10.32 -13.88
N ASP A 156 -6.57 10.52 -14.40
CA ASP A 156 -7.27 11.82 -14.30
C ASP A 156 -7.42 12.27 -12.84
N ARG A 157 -7.80 11.37 -11.94
CA ARG A 157 -7.99 11.68 -10.50
C ARG A 157 -6.66 11.90 -9.79
N TYR A 158 -5.70 11.02 -10.03
CA TYR A 158 -4.43 11.04 -9.33
C TYR A 158 -3.50 12.16 -9.82
N GLU A 159 -3.43 12.46 -11.11
CA GLU A 159 -2.60 13.58 -11.61
C GLU A 159 -3.18 14.95 -11.25
N SER A 160 -4.52 15.06 -11.20
CA SER A 160 -5.21 16.30 -10.79
C SER A 160 -4.87 16.71 -9.35
N ASP A 161 -4.79 15.75 -8.44
CA ASP A 161 -4.54 16.02 -7.02
C ASP A 161 -3.05 15.88 -6.61
N ARG A 162 -2.24 15.10 -7.34
CA ARG A 162 -0.85 14.73 -6.95
C ARG A 162 0.29 15.46 -7.67
N HIS A 163 0.06 16.63 -8.27
CA HIS A 163 1.12 17.56 -8.68
C HIS A 163 1.86 17.33 -10.03
N ALA A 164 1.29 16.63 -11.02
CA ALA A 164 1.60 16.99 -12.42
C ALA A 164 1.08 18.43 -12.70
N HIS A 165 -0.02 18.79 -12.04
CA HIS A 165 -0.59 20.13 -11.97
C HIS A 165 0.36 21.19 -11.38
N GLU A 166 1.06 20.94 -10.27
CA GLU A 166 1.97 21.94 -9.67
C GLU A 166 3.27 22.10 -10.48
N HIS A 167 3.84 21.02 -11.03
CA HIS A 167 5.04 21.12 -11.86
C HIS A 167 4.77 21.67 -13.27
N VAL A 168 3.56 21.47 -13.83
CA VAL A 168 3.11 22.13 -15.07
C VAL A 168 2.74 23.60 -14.83
N GLN A 169 2.17 23.98 -13.68
CA GLN A 169 1.98 25.38 -13.27
C GLN A 169 3.31 26.13 -13.05
N GLU A 170 4.28 25.51 -12.36
CA GLU A 170 5.65 26.03 -12.24
C GLU A 170 6.33 26.15 -13.61
N ALA A 171 6.16 25.17 -14.50
CA ALA A 171 6.76 25.18 -15.83
C ALA A 171 6.10 26.17 -16.83
N MET A 172 4.82 26.50 -16.67
CA MET A 172 4.10 27.51 -17.48
C MET A 172 4.18 28.95 -16.92
N GLY A 173 4.83 29.14 -15.76
CA GLY A 173 5.14 30.47 -15.21
C GLY A 173 4.00 31.15 -14.44
N PHE A 174 2.97 30.44 -14.01
CA PHE A 174 1.97 30.98 -13.10
C PHE A 174 2.51 30.94 -11.67
N ARG A 175 3.14 32.04 -11.22
CA ARG A 175 3.28 32.32 -9.79
C ARG A 175 1.99 32.99 -9.32
N GLU A 176 1.29 32.38 -8.37
CA GLU A 176 0.51 33.20 -7.45
C GLU A 176 1.50 34.06 -6.68
N GLU A 177 1.54 35.35 -7.00
CA GLU A 177 2.01 36.36 -6.07
C GLU A 177 1.15 36.21 -4.82
N LYS A 178 1.70 35.56 -3.78
CA LYS A 178 1.19 35.76 -2.42
C LYS A 178 1.36 37.25 -2.14
N GLY A 179 0.29 37.99 -2.39
CA GLY A 179 0.10 39.33 -1.87
C GLY A 179 0.22 39.25 -0.36
N VAL A 180 1.40 39.60 0.14
CA VAL A 180 1.53 40.07 1.51
C VAL A 180 1.20 41.54 1.42
N GLU A 181 -0.02 41.87 1.85
CA GLU A 181 -0.38 43.23 2.25
C GLU A 181 0.66 43.74 3.25
N GLU A 182 1.30 44.87 2.93
CA GLU A 182 1.33 46.09 3.75
C GLU A 182 1.74 47.30 2.90
#